data_AF-A0A0A3W223-F1
#
_entry.id   AF-A0A0A3W223-F1
#
_cell.length_a   1.000
_cell.length_b   1.000
_cell.length_c   1.000
_cell.angle_alpha   90.00
_cell.angle_beta   90.00
_cell.angle_gamma   90.00
#
_symmetry.space_group_name_H-M   'P 1'
#
loop_
_entity.id
_entity.type
_entity.pdbx_description
1 polymer ?
#
loop_
_entity_poly.entity_id
_entity_poly.type
_entity_poly.pdbx_seq_one_letter_code
_entity_poly.pdbx_strand_id
1 'polypeptide(L)'
;MMKKFTFSLLLISFALTGCQKQPEQAAASMSNEKNSVDVIQFEQADQKISSFLDQLDNPATPLEVRKQIICKDYPEVYFKEYVPAFMKIAPENTKQQLEQDLKLALDFYKKRDNVVCE
;
A
#
# COMPACT_ATOMS: atom_id res chain seq x y z
N MET A 1 11.24 -65.04 -7.88
CA MET A 1 10.75 -64.95 -9.28
C MET A 1 10.00 -63.65 -9.46
N MET A 2 10.45 -62.85 -10.43
CA MET A 2 10.02 -61.49 -10.72
C MET A 2 8.58 -61.46 -11.23
N LYS A 3 7.74 -60.58 -10.68
CA LYS A 3 6.38 -60.36 -11.18
C LYS A 3 6.25 -58.90 -11.65
N LYS A 4 6.66 -58.73 -12.91
CA LYS A 4 6.18 -57.81 -13.95
C LYS A 4 5.81 -56.39 -13.48
N PHE A 5 6.72 -55.46 -13.75
CA PHE A 5 6.46 -54.03 -13.83
C PHE A 5 5.50 -53.74 -14.99
N THR A 6 4.24 -53.43 -14.69
CA THR A 6 3.33 -52.81 -15.65
C THR A 6 3.39 -51.30 -15.48
N PHE A 7 4.09 -50.67 -16.41
CA PHE A 7 4.05 -49.24 -16.72
C PHE A 7 2.64 -48.92 -17.21
N SER A 8 1.87 -48.13 -16.46
CA SER A 8 0.57 -47.64 -16.94
C SER A 8 0.32 -46.22 -16.45
N LEU A 9 0.50 -45.31 -17.41
CA LEU A 9 -0.16 -44.02 -17.61
C LEU A 9 -0.64 -43.24 -16.37
N LEU A 10 0.20 -42.27 -16.02
CA LEU A 10 -0.15 -40.85 -15.87
C LEU A 10 -1.63 -40.50 -16.09
N LEU A 11 -2.34 -40.21 -15.00
CA LEU A 11 -3.38 -39.18 -14.93
C LEU A 11 -3.24 -38.53 -13.55
N ILE A 12 -2.25 -37.65 -13.44
CA ILE A 12 -2.19 -36.68 -12.35
C ILE A 12 -3.30 -35.69 -12.66
N SER A 13 -4.49 -35.94 -12.09
CA SER A 13 -5.48 -34.91 -11.90
C SER A 13 -4.85 -33.89 -10.96
N PHE A 14 -4.20 -32.87 -11.53
CA PHE A 14 -4.07 -31.59 -10.85
C PHE A 14 -5.51 -31.15 -10.58
N ALA A 15 -6.04 -31.54 -9.42
CA ALA A 15 -7.08 -30.76 -8.80
C ALA A 15 -6.48 -29.36 -8.73
N LEU A 16 -6.98 -28.48 -9.58
CA LEU A 16 -6.93 -27.06 -9.34
C LEU A 16 -7.63 -26.88 -7.99
N THR A 17 -6.88 -27.05 -6.90
CA THR A 17 -7.06 -26.17 -5.76
C THR A 17 -6.66 -24.80 -6.32
N GLY A 18 -7.54 -24.20 -7.12
CA GLY A 18 -7.58 -22.77 -7.24
C GLY A 18 -7.52 -22.31 -5.80
N CYS A 19 -6.48 -21.53 -5.47
CA CYS A 19 -6.40 -20.87 -4.18
C CYS A 19 -7.81 -20.37 -3.89
N GLN A 20 -8.48 -21.02 -2.93
CA GLN A 20 -9.70 -20.47 -2.37
C GLN A 20 -9.24 -19.09 -1.95
N LYS A 21 -9.79 -18.09 -2.65
CA LYS A 21 -9.73 -16.69 -2.26
C LYS A 21 -9.92 -16.72 -0.76
N GLN A 22 -8.84 -16.47 -0.03
CA GLN A 22 -8.89 -16.33 1.41
C GLN A 22 -10.05 -15.38 1.66
N PRO A 23 -11.06 -15.76 2.46
CA PRO A 23 -12.12 -14.81 2.77
C PRO A 23 -11.40 -13.56 3.26
N GLU A 24 -11.77 -12.46 2.62
CA GLU A 24 -11.19 -11.14 2.67
C GLU A 24 -11.24 -10.62 4.12
N GLN A 25 -10.40 -11.20 4.97
CA GLN A 25 -10.20 -10.82 6.36
C GLN A 25 -9.04 -9.82 6.42
N ALA A 26 -9.02 -8.94 5.42
CA ALA A 26 -8.29 -7.67 5.37
C ALA A 26 -9.24 -6.50 5.07
N ALA A 27 -10.56 -6.74 5.00
CA ALA A 27 -11.55 -5.73 5.31
C ALA A 27 -11.73 -5.68 6.83
N ALA A 28 -10.65 -5.34 7.55
CA ALA A 28 -10.79 -4.88 8.92
C ALA A 28 -11.58 -3.58 8.85
N SER A 29 -12.87 -3.66 9.22
CA SER A 29 -13.57 -2.59 9.91
C SER A 29 -13.60 -1.21 9.24
N MET A 30 -13.67 -1.10 7.90
CA MET A 30 -14.26 0.10 7.32
C MET A 30 -15.74 0.07 7.69
N SER A 31 -16.10 0.81 8.74
CA SER A 31 -17.46 1.00 9.20
C SER A 31 -18.40 1.23 8.00
N ASN A 32 -19.62 0.71 8.09
CA ASN A 32 -20.65 0.65 7.04
C ASN A 32 -21.17 2.02 6.55
N GLU A 33 -20.36 3.08 6.66
CA GLU A 33 -20.71 4.46 6.43
C GLU A 33 -19.67 5.11 5.51
N LYS A 34 -19.60 4.60 4.27
CA LYS A 34 -18.80 5.16 3.17
C LYS A 34 -19.04 6.67 2.94
N ASN A 35 -20.13 7.22 3.49
CA ASN A 35 -20.51 8.63 3.38
C ASN A 35 -20.27 9.46 4.66
N SER A 36 -19.58 8.93 5.67
CA SER A 36 -19.22 9.76 6.82
C SER A 36 -18.18 10.82 6.42
N VAL A 37 -18.21 11.98 7.07
CA VAL A 37 -17.28 13.10 6.78
C VAL A 37 -15.82 12.65 6.93
N ASP A 38 -15.53 11.79 7.91
CA ASP A 38 -14.18 11.31 8.18
C ASP A 38 -13.68 10.36 7.08
N VAL A 39 -14.54 9.49 6.53
CA VAL A 39 -14.19 8.64 5.38
C VAL A 39 -13.93 9.48 4.13
N ILE A 40 -14.74 10.51 3.88
CA ILE A 40 -14.53 11.41 2.73
C ILE A 40 -13.20 12.16 2.84
N GLN A 41 -12.88 12.68 4.04
CA GLN A 41 -11.60 13.37 4.27
C GLN A 41 -10.41 12.42 4.10
N PHE A 42 -10.54 11.19 4.58
CA PHE A 42 -9.53 10.15 4.38
C PHE A 42 -9.31 9.85 2.90
N GLU A 43 -10.38 9.56 2.14
CA GLU A 43 -10.30 9.26 0.70
C GLU A 43 -9.68 10.42 -0.10
N GLN A 44 -10.00 11.67 0.24
CA GLN A 44 -9.41 12.84 -0.41
C GLN A 44 -7.90 12.96 -0.14
N ALA A 45 -7.46 12.73 1.09
CA ALA A 45 -6.04 12.75 1.44
C ALA A 45 -5.29 11.58 0.79
N ASP A 46 -5.89 10.40 0.78
CA ASP A 46 -5.35 9.18 0.14
C ASP A 46 -5.18 9.36 -1.37
N GLN A 47 -6.13 10.02 -2.04
CA GLN A 47 -6.02 10.38 -3.45
C GLN A 47 -4.86 11.34 -3.74
N LYS A 48 -4.65 12.35 -2.88
CA LYS A 48 -3.50 13.26 -3.00
C LYS A 48 -2.18 12.50 -2.86
N ILE A 49 -2.09 11.61 -1.87
CA ILE A 49 -0.92 10.77 -1.66
C ILE A 49 -0.69 9.85 -2.87
N SER A 50 -1.73 9.21 -3.39
CA SER A 50 -1.65 8.39 -4.60
C SER A 50 -1.10 9.18 -5.79
N SER A 51 -1.54 10.43 -5.99
CA SER A 51 -1.01 11.29 -7.05
C SER A 51 0.46 11.67 -6.85
N PHE A 52 0.93 11.80 -5.62
CA PHE A 52 2.35 11.97 -5.33
C PHE A 52 3.15 10.72 -5.70
N LEU A 53 2.64 9.53 -5.32
CA LEU A 53 3.29 8.26 -5.66
C LEU A 53 3.37 8.04 -7.17
N ASP A 54 2.29 8.33 -7.92
CA ASP A 54 2.29 8.25 -9.39
C ASP A 54 3.38 9.14 -10.01
N GLN A 55 3.55 10.36 -9.49
CA GLN A 55 4.61 11.26 -9.94
C GLN A 55 6.00 10.75 -9.55
N LEU A 56 6.16 10.24 -8.34
CA LEU A 56 7.43 9.67 -7.91
C LEU A 56 7.78 8.42 -8.73
N ASP A 57 6.84 7.58 -9.12
CA ASP A 57 7.13 6.35 -9.85
C ASP A 57 7.24 6.55 -11.37
N ASN A 58 6.71 7.64 -11.90
CA ASN A 58 6.91 8.01 -13.29
C ASN A 58 8.36 8.45 -13.56
N PRO A 59 9.15 7.76 -14.39
CA PRO A 59 10.55 8.11 -14.66
C PRO A 59 10.72 9.47 -15.35
N ALA A 60 9.68 9.99 -16.01
CA ALA A 60 9.71 11.30 -16.68
C ALA A 60 9.56 12.49 -15.71
N THR A 61 9.22 12.25 -14.44
CA THR A 61 9.06 13.33 -13.46
C THR A 61 10.41 14.01 -13.16
N PRO A 62 10.52 15.34 -13.30
CA PRO A 62 11.76 16.08 -13.02
C PRO A 62 12.23 15.94 -11.57
N LEU A 63 13.55 15.97 -11.35
CA LEU A 63 14.15 15.84 -10.02
C LEU A 63 13.65 16.89 -9.03
N GLU A 64 13.45 18.14 -9.47
CA GLU A 64 12.93 19.21 -8.61
C GLU A 64 11.51 18.92 -8.11
N VAL A 65 10.66 18.34 -8.97
CA VAL A 65 9.31 17.92 -8.59
C VAL A 65 9.39 16.78 -7.59
N ARG A 66 10.26 15.79 -7.81
CA ARG A 66 10.50 14.69 -6.85
C ARG A 66 10.95 15.24 -5.50
N LYS A 67 11.94 16.14 -5.47
CA LYS A 67 12.46 16.76 -4.24
C LYS A 67 11.34 17.50 -3.50
N GLN A 68 10.53 18.28 -4.20
CA GLN A 68 9.39 18.99 -3.61
C GLN A 68 8.37 18.01 -2.98
N ILE A 69 7.98 16.96 -3.70
CA ILE A 69 7.04 15.96 -3.19
C ILE A 69 7.62 15.23 -1.97
N ILE A 70 8.86 14.72 -2.07
CA ILE A 70 9.51 13.91 -1.02
C ILE A 70 9.75 14.73 0.25
N CYS A 71 10.19 15.98 0.11
CA CYS A 71 10.64 16.78 1.23
C CYS A 71 9.54 17.65 1.85
N LYS A 72 8.45 17.93 1.13
CA LYS A 72 7.43 18.86 1.58
C LYS A 72 6.02 18.32 1.38
N ASP A 73 5.59 18.14 0.14
CA ASP A 73 4.16 17.98 -0.16
C ASP A 73 3.59 16.69 0.41
N TYR A 74 4.30 15.56 0.25
CA TYR A 74 3.86 14.28 0.78
C TYR A 74 3.86 14.27 2.32
N PRO A 75 4.97 14.61 3.03
CA PRO A 75 4.92 14.71 4.49
C PRO A 75 3.83 15.65 5.01
N GLU A 76 3.62 16.79 4.34
CA GLU A 76 2.63 17.78 4.76
C GLU A 76 1.21 17.25 4.66
N VAL A 77 0.80 16.71 3.50
CA VAL A 77 -0.52 16.12 3.32
C VAL A 77 -0.71 14.92 4.24
N TYR A 78 0.31 14.07 4.39
CA TYR A 78 0.23 12.89 5.23
C TYR A 78 -0.09 13.25 6.69
N PHE A 79 0.62 14.21 7.28
CA PHE A 79 0.41 14.55 8.68
C PHE A 79 -0.76 15.52 8.93
N LYS A 80 -1.06 16.42 8.00
CA LYS A 80 -2.12 17.41 8.19
C LYS A 80 -3.50 16.89 7.80
N GLU A 81 -3.57 15.96 6.86
CA GLU A 81 -4.84 15.50 6.29
C GLU A 81 -5.05 14.00 6.51
N TYR A 82 -4.10 13.16 6.09
CA TYR A 82 -4.27 11.71 6.11
C TYR A 82 -4.33 11.15 7.53
N VAL A 83 -3.31 11.39 8.36
CA VAL A 83 -3.21 10.84 9.72
C VAL A 83 -4.42 11.22 10.59
N PRO A 84 -4.86 12.50 10.65
CA PRO A 84 -6.02 12.87 11.45
C PRO A 84 -7.33 12.22 10.98
N ALA A 85 -7.52 12.04 9.67
CA ALA A 85 -8.71 11.38 9.13
C ALA A 85 -8.65 9.85 9.36
N PHE A 86 -7.49 9.24 9.09
CA PHE A 86 -7.25 7.81 9.26
C PHE A 86 -7.43 7.36 10.71
N MET A 87 -6.92 8.12 11.69
CA MET A 87 -7.06 7.76 13.11
C MET A 87 -8.51 7.78 13.61
N LYS A 88 -9.43 8.48 12.94
CA LYS A 88 -10.86 8.46 13.31
C LYS A 88 -11.56 7.20 12.79
N ILE A 89 -11.16 6.71 11.62
CA ILE A 89 -11.75 5.52 11.00
C ILE A 89 -11.09 4.21 11.46
N ALA A 90 -9.81 4.27 11.87
CA ALA A 90 -8.99 3.12 12.30
C ALA A 90 -8.22 3.46 13.59
N PRO A 91 -8.93 3.64 14.73
CA PRO A 91 -8.38 4.17 15.98
C PRO A 91 -7.38 3.25 16.70
N GLU A 92 -7.27 1.99 16.28
CA GLU A 92 -6.28 1.03 16.79
C GLU A 92 -4.84 1.36 16.36
N ASN A 93 -4.67 2.19 15.33
CA ASN A 93 -3.37 2.59 14.83
C ASN A 93 -2.75 3.69 15.70
N THR A 94 -1.44 3.61 15.89
CA THR A 94 -0.71 4.64 16.65
C THR A 94 -0.10 5.68 15.71
N LYS A 95 -0.06 6.94 16.15
CA LYS A 95 0.64 8.00 15.41
C LYS A 95 2.10 7.65 15.12
N GLN A 96 2.78 7.01 16.08
CA GLN A 96 4.17 6.58 15.92
C GLN A 96 4.34 5.56 14.79
N GLN A 97 3.41 4.61 14.66
CA GLN A 97 3.45 3.63 13.58
C GLN A 97 3.28 4.31 12.21
N LEU A 98 2.32 5.24 12.10
CA LEU A 98 2.09 6.01 10.88
C LEU A 98 3.30 6.90 10.51
N GLU A 99 3.94 7.53 11.50
CA GLU A 99 5.19 8.28 11.32
C GLU A 99 6.31 7.38 10.80
N GLN A 100 6.45 6.16 11.33
CA GLN A 100 7.44 5.19 10.89
C GLN A 100 7.17 4.73 9.45
N ASP A 101 5.90 4.47 9.09
CA ASP A 101 5.50 4.02 7.77
C ASP A 101 5.81 5.09 6.71
N LEU A 102 5.45 6.35 6.97
CA LEU A 102 5.83 7.47 6.09
C LEU A 102 7.36 7.58 5.97
N LYS A 103 8.09 7.47 7.09
CA LYS A 103 9.55 7.57 7.06
C LYS A 103 10.16 6.51 6.14
N LEU A 104 9.69 5.26 6.22
CA LEU A 104 10.17 4.17 5.36
C LEU A 104 9.88 4.45 3.89
N ALA A 105 8.68 4.93 3.56
CA ALA A 105 8.32 5.31 2.20
C ALA A 105 9.23 6.44 1.67
N LEU A 106 9.40 7.51 2.44
CA LEU A 106 10.23 8.65 2.03
C LEU A 106 11.71 8.29 1.94
N ASP A 107 12.23 7.46 2.84
CA ASP A 107 13.63 7.02 2.80
C ASP A 107 13.93 6.20 1.52
N PHE A 108 12.98 5.35 1.09
CA PHE A 108 13.08 4.64 -0.18
C PHE A 108 13.24 5.62 -1.35
N TYR A 109 12.36 6.62 -1.44
CA TYR A 109 12.38 7.61 -2.52
C TYR A 109 13.62 8.51 -2.46
N LYS A 110 14.02 8.98 -1.26
CA LYS A 110 15.26 9.74 -1.06
C LYS A 110 16.48 8.98 -1.58
N LYS A 111 16.58 7.70 -1.25
CA LYS A 111 17.69 6.85 -1.67
C LYS A 111 17.66 6.58 -3.18
N ARG A 112 16.49 6.24 -3.73
CA ARG A 112 16.33 5.92 -5.16
C ARG A 112 16.65 7.11 -6.06
N ASP A 113 16.18 8.30 -5.66
CA ASP A 113 16.25 9.51 -6.49
C ASP A 113 17.43 10.42 -6.08
N ASN A 114 18.28 9.97 -5.14
CA ASN A 114 19.41 10.71 -4.57
C ASN A 114 19.02 12.12 -4.07
N VAL A 115 17.86 12.21 -3.40
CA VAL A 115 17.29 13.46 -2.87
C VAL A 115 17.75 13.68 -1.44
N VAL A 116 18.23 14.90 -1.16
CA VAL A 116 18.53 15.41 0.19
C VAL A 116 17.53 16.51 0.52
N CYS A 117 16.86 16.39 1.67
CA CYS A 117 15.98 17.43 2.21
C CYS A 117 16.78 18.31 3.17
N GLU A 118 16.51 19.61 3.13
CA GLU A 118 17.15 20.65 3.95
C GLU A 118 16.42 20.86 5.29
#